data_AF-A0A973GCN5-F1
#
_entry.id   AF-A0A973GCN5-F1
#
_cell.length_a   1.000
_cell.length_b   1.000
_cell.length_c   1.000
_cell.angle_alpha   90.00
_cell.angle_beta   90.00
_cell.angle_gamma   90.00
#
_symmetry.space_group_name_H-M   'P 1'
#
loop_
_entity.id
_entity.type
_entity.pdbx_description
1 polymer ?
#
loop_
_entity_poly.entity_id
_entity_poly.type
_entity_poly.pdbx_seq_one_letter_code
_entity_poly.pdbx_strand_id
1 'polypeptide(L)'
;MMGEVMDSDSLVGDLKRALDGAAGLPVGDSASIGVLIDVGEWQVALETLCIQMYEHDVEVGEDQRSLLGRLGRVLGVPVGYLLGDPWA
;
A
#
# COMPACT_ATOMS: atom_id res chain seq x y z
N MET A 1 22.69 7.14 -6.60
CA MET A 1 21.45 6.42 -6.25
C MET A 1 20.48 6.70 -7.39
N MET A 2 20.38 5.79 -8.36
CA MET A 2 19.53 5.97 -9.54
C MET A 2 18.12 5.58 -9.10
N GLY A 3 17.20 6.55 -9.00
CA GLY A 3 15.81 6.24 -8.70
C GLY A 3 15.24 5.38 -9.81
N GLU A 4 14.72 4.19 -9.46
CA GLU A 4 13.86 3.43 -10.37
C GLU A 4 12.69 4.34 -10.73
N VAL A 5 12.67 4.81 -11.97
CA VAL A 5 11.50 5.46 -12.54
C VAL A 5 10.52 4.33 -12.86
N MET A 6 9.70 3.98 -11.88
CA MET A 6 8.59 3.08 -12.10
C MET A 6 7.56 3.81 -12.97
N ASP A 7 7.15 3.19 -14.08
CA ASP A 7 6.08 3.74 -14.89
C ASP A 7 4.74 3.63 -14.14
N SER A 8 3.82 4.54 -14.47
CA SER A 8 2.54 4.67 -13.78
C SER A 8 1.70 3.38 -13.85
N ASP A 9 1.78 2.61 -14.93
CA ASP A 9 1.01 1.38 -15.08
C ASP A 9 1.55 0.28 -14.16
N SER A 10 2.88 0.16 -14.05
CA SER A 10 3.52 -0.73 -13.07
C SER A 10 3.18 -0.33 -11.63
N LEU A 11 3.14 0.97 -11.31
CA LEU A 11 2.78 1.46 -9.99
C LEU A 11 1.32 1.13 -9.64
N VAL A 12 0.39 1.37 -10.56
CA VAL A 12 -1.02 1.03 -10.39
C VAL A 12 -1.20 -0.48 -10.23
N GLY A 13 -0.50 -1.28 -11.03
CA GLY A 13 -0.50 -2.74 -10.91
C GLY A 13 -0.02 -3.23 -9.55
N ASP A 14 1.08 -2.65 -9.05
CA ASP A 14 1.63 -2.98 -7.73
C ASP A 14 0.70 -2.55 -6.59
N LEU A 15 0.04 -1.39 -6.69
CA LEU A 15 -0.96 -0.94 -5.71
C LEU A 15 -2.18 -1.87 -5.67
N LYS A 16 -2.69 -2.29 -6.83
CA LYS A 16 -3.80 -3.25 -6.92
C LYS A 16 -3.41 -4.61 -6.35
N ARG A 17 -2.19 -5.08 -6.66
CA ARG A 17 -1.65 -6.30 -6.06
C ARG A 17 -1.52 -6.19 -4.54
N ALA A 18 -1.10 -5.03 -4.04
CA ALA A 18 -1.01 -4.80 -2.60
C ALA A 18 -2.40 -4.82 -1.94
N LEU A 19 -3.40 -4.19 -2.58
CA LEU A 19 -4.78 -4.22 -2.11
C LEU A 19 -5.36 -5.64 -2.10
N ASP A 20 -5.14 -6.42 -3.16
CA ASP A 20 -5.59 -7.82 -3.25
C ASP A 20 -4.91 -8.71 -2.20
N GLY A 21 -3.66 -8.39 -1.83
CA GLY A 21 -2.91 -9.07 -0.79
C GLY A 21 -3.38 -8.78 0.64
N ALA A 22 -4.23 -7.79 0.85
CA ALA A 22 -4.78 -7.42 2.17
C ALA A 22 -6.03 -8.25 2.53
N ALA A 23 -5.89 -9.57 2.48
CA ALA A 23 -6.94 -10.52 2.81
C ALA A 23 -7.35 -10.37 4.28
N GLY A 24 -8.51 -9.76 4.53
CA GLY A 24 -9.00 -9.44 5.87
C GLY A 24 -9.65 -8.06 5.98
N LEU A 25 -9.38 -7.17 5.02
CA LEU A 25 -10.06 -5.88 4.96
C LEU A 25 -11.55 -6.03 4.64
N PRO A 26 -12.42 -5.22 5.29
CA PRO A 26 -13.81 -5.11 4.87
C PRO A 26 -13.92 -4.68 3.41
N VAL A 27 -14.94 -5.20 2.72
CA VAL A 27 -15.19 -4.91 1.30
C VAL A 27 -15.39 -3.42 1.04
N GLY A 28 -15.94 -2.68 2.01
CA GLY A 28 -16.11 -1.23 1.90
C GLY A 28 -14.78 -0.48 1.83
N ASP A 29 -13.82 -0.85 2.67
CA ASP A 29 -12.52 -0.20 2.76
C ASP A 29 -11.67 -0.55 1.55
N SER A 30 -11.68 -1.81 1.12
CA SER A 30 -10.97 -2.22 -0.08
C SER A 30 -11.54 -1.56 -1.35
N ALA A 31 -12.86 -1.43 -1.45
CA ALA A 31 -13.50 -0.71 -2.56
C ALA A 31 -13.11 0.78 -2.57
N SER A 32 -13.11 1.44 -1.40
CA SER A 32 -12.71 2.85 -1.28
C SER A 32 -11.25 3.06 -1.70
N ILE A 33 -10.35 2.18 -1.27
CA ILE A 33 -8.93 2.23 -1.66
C ILE A 33 -8.79 1.99 -3.18
N GLY A 34 -9.54 1.04 -3.75
CA GLY A 34 -9.57 0.80 -5.20
C GLY A 34 -9.92 2.05 -6.00
N VAL A 35 -10.93 2.82 -5.55
CA VAL A 35 -11.30 4.10 -6.19
C VAL A 35 -10.15 5.09 -6.15
N LEU A 36 -9.43 5.22 -5.02
CA LEU A 36 -8.29 6.13 -4.89
C LEU A 36 -7.17 5.76 -5.89
N ILE A 37 -6.90 4.47 -6.07
CA ILE A 37 -5.92 3.99 -7.06
C ILE A 37 -6.34 4.40 -8.48
N ASP A 38 -7.61 4.18 -8.82
CA ASP A 38 -8.13 4.43 -10.16
C ASP A 38 -8.17 5.92 -10.53
N VAL A 39 -8.32 6.83 -9.56
CA VAL A 39 -8.32 8.29 -9.81
C VAL A 39 -6.93 8.93 -9.73
N GLY A 40 -5.88 8.16 -9.42
CA GLY A 40 -4.50 8.66 -9.37
C GLY A 40 -4.02 9.12 -8.00
N GLU A 41 -4.83 8.96 -6.95
CA GLU A 41 -4.49 9.35 -5.57
C GLU A 41 -3.64 8.28 -4.89
N TRP A 42 -2.53 7.88 -5.53
CA TRP A 42 -1.74 6.70 -5.18
C TRP A 42 -1.11 6.77 -3.79
N GLN A 43 -0.62 7.95 -3.40
CA GLN A 43 -0.04 8.15 -2.07
C GLN A 43 -1.11 7.95 -1.00
N VAL A 44 -2.27 8.58 -1.16
CA VAL A 44 -3.41 8.47 -0.24
C VAL A 44 -3.94 7.04 -0.21
N ALA A 45 -4.00 6.36 -1.36
CA ALA A 45 -4.40 4.97 -1.45
C ALA A 45 -3.49 4.06 -0.62
N LEU A 46 -2.17 4.23 -0.74
CA LEU A 46 -1.20 3.43 0.01
C LEU A 46 -1.25 3.74 1.52
N GLU A 47 -1.33 5.02 1.89
CA GLU A 47 -1.48 5.42 3.29
C GLU A 47 -2.73 4.79 3.91
N THR A 48 -3.86 4.90 3.22
CA THR A 48 -5.14 4.34 3.66
C THR A 48 -5.05 2.82 3.77
N LEU A 49 -4.44 2.15 2.79
CA LEU A 49 -4.23 0.70 2.83
C LEU A 49 -3.46 0.27 4.09
N CYS A 50 -2.33 0.91 4.38
CA CYS A 50 -1.54 0.56 5.57
C CYS A 50 -2.30 0.81 6.87
N ILE A 51 -3.00 1.95 6.97
CA ILE A 51 -3.83 2.28 8.15
C ILE A 51 -4.92 1.23 8.34
N GLN A 52 -5.68 0.91 7.29
CA GLN A 52 -6.76 -0.07 7.38
C GLN A 52 -6.24 -1.47 7.72
N MET A 53 -5.09 -1.88 7.15
CA MET A 53 -4.47 -3.15 7.50
C MET A 53 -4.08 -3.20 8.98
N TYR A 54 -3.56 -2.09 9.52
CA TYR A 54 -3.25 -2.00 10.95
C TYR A 54 -4.51 -2.00 11.83
N GLU A 55 -5.52 -1.18 11.50
CA GLU A 55 -6.76 -1.06 12.25
C GLU A 55 -7.57 -2.37 12.29
N HIS A 56 -7.45 -3.19 11.24
CA HIS A 56 -8.14 -4.48 11.14
C HIS A 56 -7.26 -5.69 11.52
N ASP A 57 -6.07 -5.46 12.10
CA ASP A 57 -5.11 -6.51 12.46
C ASP A 57 -4.84 -7.50 11.30
N VAL A 58 -4.77 -6.98 10.07
CA VAL A 58 -4.50 -7.77 8.88
C VAL A 58 -3.05 -8.24 8.91
N GLU A 59 -2.87 -9.56 8.85
CA GLU A 59 -1.54 -10.16 8.83
C GLU A 59 -0.79 -9.79 7.54
N VAL A 60 0.39 -9.19 7.69
CA VAL A 60 1.23 -8.76 6.55
C VAL A 60 2.41 -9.72 6.39
N GLY A 61 2.28 -10.66 5.44
CA GLY A 61 3.36 -11.56 5.07
C GLY A 61 4.60 -10.84 4.52
N GLU A 62 5.74 -11.53 4.47
CA GLU A 62 7.04 -10.97 4.06
C GLU A 62 7.03 -10.38 2.64
N ASP A 63 6.42 -11.10 1.68
CA ASP A 63 6.29 -10.64 0.28
C ASP A 63 5.46 -9.35 0.20
N GLN A 64 4.36 -9.31 0.95
CA GLN A 64 3.46 -8.15 1.00
C GLN A 64 4.15 -6.96 1.67
N ARG A 65 4.87 -7.19 2.78
CA ARG A 65 5.66 -6.16 3.46
C ARG A 65 6.75 -5.59 2.55
N SER A 66 7.41 -6.45 1.77
CA SER A 66 8.42 -6.04 0.80
C SER A 66 7.83 -5.20 -0.34
N LEU A 67 6.65 -5.59 -0.85
CA LEU A 67 5.89 -4.84 -1.86
C LEU A 67 5.47 -3.46 -1.32
N LEU A 68 4.82 -3.42 -0.16
CA LEU A 68 4.40 -2.18 0.49
C LEU A 68 5.61 -1.28 0.77
N GLY A 69 6.71 -1.82 1.26
CA GLY A 69 7.94 -1.05 1.49
C GLY A 69 8.54 -0.46 0.20
N ARG A 70 8.47 -1.18 -0.93
CA ARG A 70 8.87 -0.63 -2.23
C ARG A 70 7.96 0.51 -2.67
N LEU A 71 6.64 0.30 -2.59
CA LEU A 71 5.64 1.32 -2.90
C LEU A 71 5.81 2.57 -2.03
N GLY A 72 6.08 2.39 -0.73
CA GLY A 72 6.32 3.47 0.22
C GLY A 72 7.54 4.31 -0.15
N ARG A 73 8.65 3.68 -0.57
CA ARG A 73 9.83 4.41 -1.05
C ARG A 73 9.56 5.22 -2.31
N VAL A 74 8.74 4.71 -3.22
CA VAL A 74 8.41 5.40 -4.47
C VAL A 74 7.46 6.57 -4.22
N LEU A 75 6.45 6.36 -3.36
CA LEU A 75 5.39 7.33 -3.09
C LEU A 75 5.69 8.28 -1.91
N GLY A 76 6.80 8.08 -1.20
CA GLY A 76 7.15 8.86 -0.02
C GLY A 76 6.28 8.56 1.21
N VAL A 77 5.71 7.35 1.30
CA VAL A 77 4.82 6.93 2.39
C VAL A 77 5.60 6.15 3.45
N PRO A 78 5.50 6.51 4.75
CA PRO A 78 6.19 5.82 5.84
C PRO A 78 5.47 4.52 6.22
N VAL A 79 5.46 3.54 5.31
CA VAL A 79 4.74 2.26 5.44
C VAL A 79 5.05 1.52 6.74
N GLY A 80 6.31 1.52 7.17
CA GLY A 80 6.72 0.87 8.41
C GLY A 80 5.98 1.42 9.64
N TYR A 81 6.00 2.74 9.78
CA TYR A 81 5.27 3.45 10.83
C TYR A 81 3.76 3.19 10.77
N LEU A 82 3.16 3.24 9.58
CA LEU A 82 1.72 3.03 9.39
C LEU A 82 1.27 1.59 9.68
N LEU A 83 2.15 0.61 9.53
CA LEU A 83 1.91 -0.79 9.89
C LEU A 83 2.29 -1.11 11.35
N GLY A 84 2.54 -0.08 12.17
CA GLY A 84 2.82 -0.23 13.60
C GLY A 84 4.27 -0.54 13.96
N ASP A 85 5.23 -0.38 13.04
CA ASP A 85 6.66 -0.44 13.34
C ASP A 85 7.23 0.99 13.51
N PRO A 86 7.40 1.48 14.76
CA PRO A 86 7.84 2.84 15.00
C PRO A 86 9.32 3.09 14.63
N TRP A 87 10.06 2.06 14.22
CA TRP A 87 11.50 2.14 13.93
C TRP A 87 11.86 1.88 12.45
N ALA A 88 10.85 1.68 11.60
CA ALA A 88 11.02 1.29 10.20
C ALA A 88 11.19 2.44 9.20
#